data_AF-R6R9X4-F1
#
_entry.id   AF-R6R9X4-F1
#
_cell.length_a   1.000
_cell.length_b   1.000
_cell.length_c   1.000
_cell.angle_alpha   90.00
_cell.angle_beta   90.00
_cell.angle_gamma   90.00
#
_symmetry.space_group_name_H-M   'P 1'
#
loop_
_entity.id
_entity.type
_entity.pdbx_description
1 polymer ?
#
loop_
_entity_poly.entity_id
_entity_poly.type
_entity_poly.pdbx_seq_one_letter_code
_entity_poly.pdbx_strand_id
1 'polypeptide(L)'
;MIKNNKLVIIAIVFLILILFAIPTYSIATGNPIDNPGNYKPGGISSTDSDKIVNKVNPILGTITVIGIVISAITLTVLGIKYMIGSVEEKAEYKKSMIPYIIGVVLLLAASTAVGLIAKLTQDAIK
;
A
#
# COMPACT_ATOMS: atom_id res chain seq x y z
N MET A 1 18.73 20.73 14.11
CA MET A 1 17.54 21.60 14.27
C MET A 1 16.28 20.75 14.15
N ILE A 2 15.68 20.36 15.28
CA ILE A 2 14.34 19.73 15.34
C ILE A 2 13.38 20.87 15.69
N LYS A 3 12.76 21.50 14.69
CA LYS A 3 11.76 22.58 14.90
C LYS A 3 10.43 22.27 14.22
N ASN A 4 10.04 21.00 14.12
CA ASN A 4 8.72 20.57 13.62
C ASN A 4 8.15 19.36 14.39
N ASN A 5 8.62 19.12 15.62
CA ASN A 5 8.17 18.03 16.49
C ASN A 5 6.65 17.93 16.63
N LYS A 6 5.91 19.05 16.65
CA LYS A 6 4.43 19.04 16.64
C LYS A 6 3.84 18.41 15.36
N LEU A 7 4.39 18.72 14.19
CA LEU A 7 3.94 18.18 12.90
C LEU A 7 4.24 16.69 12.75
N VAL A 8 5.41 16.26 13.24
CA VAL A 8 5.78 14.83 13.28
C VAL A 8 4.88 14.06 14.24
N ILE A 9 4.60 14.62 15.43
CA ILE A 9 3.67 14.01 16.39
C ILE A 9 2.26 13.91 15.80
N ILE A 10 1.77 14.97 15.12
CA ILE A 10 0.47 14.96 14.44
C ILE A 10 0.42 13.88 13.36
N ALA A 11 1.46 13.75 12.54
CA ALA A 11 1.53 12.72 11.50
C ALA A 11 1.53 11.30 12.08
N ILE A 12 2.24 11.08 13.19
CA ILE A 12 2.27 9.78 13.89
C ILE A 12 0.90 9.47 14.50
N VAL A 13 0.25 10.43 15.16
CA VAL A 13 -1.09 10.25 15.74
C VAL A 13 -2.13 9.98 14.64
N PHE A 14 -2.03 10.66 13.50
CA PHE A 14 -2.90 10.42 12.35
C PHE A 14 -2.71 9.01 11.76
N LEU A 15 -1.46 8.54 11.66
CA LEU A 15 -1.15 7.17 11.25
C LEU A 15 -1.76 6.13 12.21
N ILE A 16 -1.66 6.36 13.53
CA ILE A 16 -2.26 5.48 14.54
C ILE A 16 -3.79 5.46 14.41
N LEU A 17 -4.42 6.61 14.19
CA LEU A 17 -5.87 6.70 13.96
C LEU A 17 -6.33 5.89 12.74
N ILE A 18 -5.55 5.93 11.64
CA ILE A 18 -5.84 5.13 10.44
C ILE A 18 -5.76 3.63 10.75
N LEU A 19 -4.79 3.20 11.57
CA LEU A 19 -4.67 1.80 11.97
C LEU A 19 -5.86 1.31 12.82
N PHE A 20 -6.44 2.19 13.64
CA PHE A 20 -7.67 1.89 14.41
C PHE A 20 -8.96 2.00 13.60
N ALA A 21 -8.94 2.70 12.46
CA ALA A 21 -10.11 2.88 11.59
C ALA A 21 -10.38 1.69 10.67
N ILE A 22 -9.50 0.69 10.63
CA ILE A 22 -9.70 -0.54 9.85
C ILE A 22 -10.82 -1.34 10.52
N PRO A 23 -11.93 -1.65 9.83
CA PRO A 23 -13.04 -2.37 10.44
C PRO A 23 -12.58 -3.77 10.88
N THR A 24 -12.83 -4.12 12.14
CA THR A 24 -12.54 -5.44 12.72
C THR A 24 -13.65 -6.46 12.50
N TYR A 25 -14.74 -6.04 11.86
CA TYR A 25 -15.92 -6.85 11.61
C TYR A 25 -16.13 -7.04 10.11
N SER A 26 -16.45 -8.26 9.69
CA SER A 26 -16.91 -8.54 8.32
C SER A 26 -18.43 -8.55 8.27
N ILE A 27 -19.02 -7.71 7.43
CA ILE A 27 -20.48 -7.70 7.21
C ILE A 27 -20.79 -8.59 6.01
N ALA A 28 -21.51 -9.69 6.24
CA ALA A 28 -22.00 -10.54 5.17
C ALA A 28 -23.17 -9.86 4.43
N THR A 29 -23.22 -10.01 3.10
CA THR A 29 -24.29 -9.44 2.25
C THR A 29 -25.67 -10.10 2.47
N GLY A 30 -25.76 -11.13 3.32
CA GLY A 30 -27.03 -11.76 3.69
C GLY A 30 -27.04 -12.16 5.16
N ASN A 31 -28.13 -11.84 5.85
CA ASN A 31 -28.34 -12.18 7.25
C ASN A 31 -28.95 -13.59 7.34
N PRO A 32 -28.27 -14.56 7.99
CA PRO A 32 -28.83 -15.89 8.24
C PRO A 32 -30.12 -15.88 9.06
N ILE A 33 -30.33 -14.83 9.85
CA ILE A 33 -31.54 -14.62 10.65
C ILE A 33 -32.75 -14.33 9.76
N ASP A 34 -32.56 -13.60 8.66
CA ASP A 34 -33.64 -13.21 7.73
C ASP A 34 -33.88 -14.26 6.64
N ASN A 35 -32.83 -14.99 6.23
CA ASN A 35 -32.93 -16.13 5.31
C ASN A 35 -31.86 -17.19 5.66
N PRO A 36 -32.26 -18.38 6.16
CA PRO A 36 -31.35 -19.46 6.51
C PRO A 36 -30.46 -19.93 5.35
N GLY A 37 -30.89 -19.76 4.09
CA GLY A 37 -30.09 -20.08 2.90
C GLY A 37 -28.85 -19.19 2.70
N ASN A 38 -28.76 -18.07 3.45
CA ASN A 38 -27.56 -17.23 3.50
C ASN A 38 -26.45 -17.86 4.37
N TYR A 39 -26.78 -18.83 5.22
CA TYR A 39 -25.79 -19.60 5.95
C TYR A 39 -25.25 -20.71 5.05
N LYS A 40 -24.02 -20.54 4.57
CA LYS A 40 -23.30 -21.54 3.77
C LYS A 40 -22.12 -22.08 4.57
N PRO A 41 -22.35 -22.99 5.53
CA PRO A 41 -21.28 -23.63 6.28
C PRO A 41 -20.51 -24.56 5.34
N GLY A 42 -19.26 -24.21 5.05
CA GLY A 42 -18.36 -24.95 4.16
C GLY A 42 -17.02 -24.25 4.07
N GLY A 43 -15.97 -24.95 3.63
CA GLY A 43 -14.67 -24.33 3.35
C GLY A 43 -14.76 -23.28 2.25
N ILE A 44 -13.75 -22.40 2.16
CA ILE A 44 -13.66 -21.37 1.12
C ILE A 44 -13.72 -22.05 -0.25
N SER A 45 -14.76 -21.76 -1.04
CA SER A 45 -14.87 -22.26 -2.41
C SER A 45 -14.12 -21.34 -3.38
N SER A 46 -13.77 -21.86 -4.56
CA SER A 46 -13.16 -21.06 -5.64
C SER A 46 -14.01 -19.84 -6.03
N THR A 47 -15.34 -19.98 -6.01
CA THR A 47 -16.28 -18.87 -6.25
C THR A 47 -16.20 -17.78 -5.18
N ASP A 48 -15.88 -18.13 -3.92
CA ASP A 48 -15.71 -17.15 -2.85
C ASP A 48 -14.37 -16.41 -2.97
N SER A 49 -13.31 -17.13 -3.37
CA SER A 49 -12.02 -16.52 -3.72
C SER A 49 -12.16 -15.52 -4.88
N ASP A 50 -12.90 -15.87 -5.94
CA ASP A 50 -13.11 -15.00 -7.09
C ASP A 50 -13.82 -13.70 -6.73
N LYS A 51 -14.83 -13.74 -5.84
CA LYS A 51 -15.52 -12.53 -5.37
C LYS A 51 -14.59 -11.58 -4.64
N ILE A 52 -13.70 -12.11 -3.79
CA ILE A 52 -12.73 -11.32 -3.04
C ILE A 52 -11.72 -10.72 -4.01
N VAL A 53 -11.14 -11.54 -4.90
CA VAL A 53 -10.17 -11.09 -5.90
C VAL A 53 -10.75 -10.00 -6.79
N ASN A 54 -11.96 -10.19 -7.32
CA ASN A 54 -12.61 -9.22 -8.20
C ASN A 54 -12.89 -7.87 -7.53
N LYS A 55 -13.12 -7.85 -6.21
CA LYS A 55 -13.36 -6.60 -5.47
C LYS A 55 -12.07 -5.90 -5.06
N VAL A 56 -11.03 -6.65 -4.75
CA VAL A 56 -9.75 -6.14 -4.23
C VAL A 56 -8.79 -5.75 -5.36
N ASN A 57 -8.77 -6.51 -6.45
CA ASN A 57 -7.86 -6.32 -7.58
C ASN A 57 -7.91 -4.90 -8.20
N PRO A 58 -9.07 -4.30 -8.50
CA PRO A 58 -9.11 -2.94 -9.06
C PRO A 58 -8.58 -1.88 -8.07
N ILE A 59 -8.80 -2.07 -6.77
CA ILE A 59 -8.31 -1.14 -5.73
C ILE A 59 -6.79 -1.21 -5.64
N LEU A 60 -6.25 -2.42 -5.47
CA LEU A 60 -4.80 -2.63 -5.36
C LEU A 60 -4.10 -2.22 -6.66
N GLY A 61 -4.63 -2.61 -7.81
CA GLY A 61 -4.07 -2.24 -9.11
C GLY A 61 -3.97 -0.73 -9.29
N THR A 62 -5.01 0.02 -8.93
CA THR A 62 -5.03 1.48 -9.04
C THR A 62 -3.97 2.12 -8.14
N ILE A 63 -3.89 1.72 -6.86
CA ILE A 63 -2.93 2.27 -5.89
C ILE A 63 -1.50 1.97 -6.33
N THR A 64 -1.22 0.74 -6.78
CA THR A 64 0.11 0.34 -7.24
C THR A 64 0.53 1.13 -8.48
N VAL A 65 -0.35 1.28 -9.47
CA VAL A 65 -0.04 2.07 -10.69
C VAL A 65 0.25 3.53 -10.34
N ILE A 66 -0.62 4.18 -9.56
CA ILE A 66 -0.43 5.57 -9.16
C ILE A 66 0.88 5.73 -8.37
N GLY A 67 1.14 4.84 -7.42
CA GLY A 67 2.36 4.88 -6.62
C GLY A 67 3.63 4.74 -7.46
N ILE A 68 3.64 3.82 -8.43
CA ILE A 68 4.81 3.60 -9.31
C ILE A 68 5.07 4.85 -10.16
N VAL A 69 4.03 5.46 -10.74
CA VAL A 69 4.17 6.68 -11.54
C VAL A 69 4.73 7.83 -10.71
N ILE A 70 4.20 8.06 -9.51
CA ILE A 70 4.69 9.11 -8.60
C ILE A 70 6.15 8.84 -8.22
N SER A 71 6.52 7.58 -7.97
CA SER A 71 7.88 7.19 -7.64
C SER A 71 8.86 7.48 -8.79
N ALA A 72 8.49 7.14 -10.02
CA ALA A 72 9.32 7.40 -11.20
C ALA A 72 9.56 8.91 -11.41
N ILE A 73 8.51 9.74 -11.27
CA ILE A 73 8.61 11.20 -11.37
C ILE A 73 9.53 11.74 -10.28
N THR A 74 9.33 11.28 -9.03
CA THR A 74 10.13 11.73 -7.88
C THR A 74 11.61 11.42 -8.08
N LEU A 75 11.95 10.19 -8.50
CA LEU A 75 13.33 9.81 -8.80
C LEU A 75 13.93 10.66 -9.91
N THR A 76 13.17 10.93 -10.97
CA THR A 76 13.63 11.75 -12.11
C THR A 76 13.95 13.17 -11.66
N VAL A 77 13.04 13.82 -10.94
CA VAL A 77 13.24 15.19 -10.44
C VAL A 77 14.44 15.26 -9.50
N LEU A 78 14.58 14.29 -8.61
CA LEU A 78 15.65 14.25 -7.61
C LEU A 78 17.02 13.98 -8.26
N GLY A 79 17.05 13.09 -9.27
CA GLY A 79 18.24 12.83 -10.07
C GLY A 79 18.71 14.07 -10.83
N ILE A 80 17.79 14.78 -11.49
CA ILE A 80 18.10 16.04 -12.20
C ILE A 80 18.61 17.11 -11.22
N LYS A 81 17.94 17.30 -10.08
CA LYS A 81 18.38 18.25 -9.04
C LYS A 81 19.78 17.91 -8.52
N TYR A 82 20.08 16.62 -8.33
CA TYR A 82 21.41 16.19 -7.92
C TYR A 82 22.48 16.46 -9.00
N MET A 83 22.16 16.30 -10.28
CA MET A 83 23.13 16.51 -11.37
C MET A 83 23.50 17.99 -11.56
N ILE A 84 22.52 18.89 -11.48
CA ILE A 84 22.68 20.33 -11.80
C ILE A 84 23.16 21.15 -10.59
N GLY A 85 22.94 20.66 -9.36
CA GLY A 85 23.28 21.40 -8.14
C GLY A 85 24.78 21.67 -7.95
N SER A 86 25.09 22.74 -7.22
CA SER A 86 26.45 23.06 -6.77
C SER A 86 26.98 22.02 -5.76
N VAL A 87 28.25 22.13 -5.36
CA VAL A 87 28.89 21.16 -4.45
C VAL A 87 28.21 21.17 -3.08
N GLU A 88 27.90 22.35 -2.54
CA GLU A 88 27.11 22.51 -1.31
C GLU A 88 25.69 21.94 -1.45
N GLU A 89 24.99 22.26 -2.54
CA GLU A 89 23.62 21.79 -2.76
C GLU A 89 23.56 20.27 -2.94
N LYS A 90 24.55 19.66 -3.60
CA LYS A 90 24.65 18.21 -3.74
C LYS A 90 24.74 17.49 -2.41
N ALA A 91 25.42 18.07 -1.41
CA ALA A 91 25.51 17.48 -0.08
C ALA A 91 24.14 17.49 0.64
N GLU A 92 23.40 18.59 0.50
CA GLU A 92 22.07 18.73 1.09
C GLU A 92 21.01 17.90 0.36
N TYR A 93 21.07 17.82 -0.97
CA TYR A 93 20.23 16.93 -1.77
C TYR A 93 20.51 15.46 -1.47
N LYS A 94 21.78 15.06 -1.29
CA LYS A 94 22.10 13.68 -0.91
C LYS A 94 21.47 13.30 0.43
N LYS A 95 21.50 14.21 1.41
CA LYS A 95 20.92 13.96 2.75
C LYS A 95 19.40 13.88 2.71
N SER A 96 18.75 14.78 1.96
CA SER A 96 17.29 14.77 1.82
C SER A 96 16.78 13.68 0.88
N MET A 97 17.61 13.16 -0.03
CA MET A 97 17.24 12.12 -1.00
C MET A 97 17.05 10.74 -0.37
N ILE A 98 17.81 10.40 0.68
CA ILE A 98 17.75 9.10 1.36
C ILE A 98 16.31 8.68 1.72
N PRO A 99 15.50 9.49 2.43
CA PRO A 99 14.12 9.10 2.76
C PRO A 99 13.23 8.89 1.53
N TYR A 100 13.43 9.64 0.44
CA TYR A 100 12.68 9.41 -0.80
C TYR A 100 13.05 8.09 -1.46
N ILE A 101 14.35 7.77 -1.54
CA ILE A 101 14.82 6.48 -2.08
C ILE A 101 14.26 5.32 -1.25
N ILE A 102 14.29 5.43 0.08
CA ILE A 102 13.70 4.42 0.98
C ILE A 102 12.21 4.24 0.68
N GLY A 103 11.46 5.34 0.53
CA GLY A 103 10.04 5.28 0.20
C GLY A 103 9.76 4.55 -1.13
N VAL A 104 10.54 4.84 -2.17
CA VAL A 104 10.41 4.17 -3.48
C VAL A 104 10.76 2.69 -3.38
N VAL A 105 11.85 2.33 -2.70
CA VAL A 105 12.23 0.93 -2.50
C VAL A 105 11.15 0.17 -1.74
N LEU A 106 10.59 0.74 -0.68
CA LEU A 106 9.50 0.12 0.08
C LEU A 106 8.25 -0.08 -0.77
N LEU A 107 7.88 0.91 -1.59
CA LEU A 107 6.74 0.79 -2.48
C LEU A 107 6.90 -0.36 -3.48
N LEU A 108 8.08 -0.45 -4.12
CA LEU A 108 8.38 -1.50 -5.09
C LEU A 108 8.45 -2.88 -4.43
N ALA A 109 9.10 -2.97 -3.26
CA ALA A 109 9.20 -4.21 -2.51
C ALA A 109 7.82 -4.71 -2.04
N ALA A 110 6.99 -3.84 -1.47
CA ALA A 110 5.65 -4.20 -1.02
C ALA A 110 4.76 -4.65 -2.20
N SER A 111 4.77 -3.91 -3.30
CA SER A 111 3.99 -4.26 -4.50
C SER A 111 4.41 -5.61 -5.08
N THR A 112 5.73 -5.86 -5.12
CA THR A 112 6.28 -7.14 -5.60
C THR A 112 5.95 -8.29 -4.66
N ALA A 113 6.08 -8.08 -3.35
CA ALA A 113 5.78 -9.10 -2.33
C ALA A 113 4.31 -9.54 -2.39
N VAL A 114 3.37 -8.60 -2.48
CA VAL A 114 1.95 -8.91 -2.62
C VAL A 114 1.68 -9.68 -3.91
N GLY A 115 2.29 -9.28 -5.03
CA GLY A 115 2.17 -10.00 -6.30
C GLY A 115 2.70 -11.44 -6.23
N LEU A 116 3.81 -11.67 -5.53
CA LEU A 116 4.35 -13.01 -5.31
C LEU A 116 3.41 -13.88 -4.48
N ILE A 117 2.87 -13.34 -3.38
CA ILE A 117 1.91 -14.06 -2.53
C ILE A 117 0.67 -14.44 -3.35
N ALA A 118 0.13 -13.51 -4.14
CA ALA A 118 -1.04 -13.78 -4.99
C ALA A 118 -0.78 -14.93 -5.98
N LYS A 119 0.40 -14.97 -6.61
CA LYS A 119 0.79 -16.07 -7.51
C LYS A 119 0.91 -17.40 -6.78
N LEU A 120 1.60 -17.44 -5.65
CA LEU A 120 1.78 -18.66 -4.84
C LEU A 120 0.44 -19.21 -4.35
N THR A 121 -0.47 -18.34 -3.90
CA THR A 121 -1.81 -18.76 -3.50
C THR A 121 -2.64 -19.29 -4.68
N GLN A 122 -2.54 -18.65 -5.85
CA GLN A 122 -3.26 -19.12 -7.03
C GLN A 122 -2.76 -20.47 -7.53
N ASP A 123 -1.46 -20.73 -7.46
CA ASP A 123 -0.87 -22.02 -7.83
C ASP A 123 -1.21 -23.13 -6.81
N ALA A 124 -1.41 -22.78 -5.54
CA ALA A 124 -1.81 -23.75 -4.50
C ALA A 124 -3.31 -24.13 -4.53
N ILE A 125 -4.14 -23.34 -5.20
CA ILE A 125 -5.59 -23.59 -5.34
C ILE A 125 -5.91 -24.40 -6.62
N LYS A 126 -4.96 -24.50 -7.56
CA LYS A 126 -5.04 -25.42 -8.71
C LYS A 126 -4.73 -26.85 -8.31
#